data_AF-A0A7C5MRU5-F1
#
_entry.id   AF-A0A7C5MRU5-F1
#
_cell.length_a   1.000
_cell.length_b   1.000
_cell.length_c   1.000
_cell.angle_alpha   90.00
_cell.angle_beta   90.00
_cell.angle_gamma   90.00
#
_symmetry.space_group_name_H-M   'P 1'
#
loop_
_entity.id
_entity.type
_entity.pdbx_description
1 polymer ?
#
loop_
_entity_poly.entity_id
_entity_poly.type
_entity_poly.pdbx_seq_one_letter_code
_entity_poly.pdbx_strand_id
1 'polypeptide(L)'
;MGRINGVNSDYTRQGDGIIEVTPKPANLELKMFICPHDQKNALEAESAICTGLDSACPNPGPKTGHALLHLSESEGLRLGTDAGTELRLHQNTGPDAGKIVLSPAASEVRIVGALKLEAGGQTVTITPSAAGISIAGGGAEIVLKPNGDLDLVTQNGTGTVNIMGNLVVSGTLTRTGQQI
;
A
#
# COMPACT_ATOMS: atom_id res chain seq x y z
N MET A 1 27.48 9.78 0.36
CA MET A 1 26.39 10.70 0.72
C MET A 1 25.72 11.14 -0.58
N GLY A 2 24.56 10.58 -0.94
CA GLY A 2 23.82 11.02 -2.12
C GLY A 2 22.91 12.19 -1.71
N ARG A 3 22.99 13.31 -2.43
CA ARG A 3 22.08 14.46 -2.25
C ARG A 3 21.10 14.48 -3.42
N ILE A 4 19.83 14.59 -3.12
CA ILE A 4 18.79 14.83 -4.13
C ILE A 4 18.49 16.34 -4.07
N ASN A 5 18.80 17.04 -5.15
CA ASN A 5 18.51 18.46 -5.30
C ASN A 5 17.01 18.63 -5.59
N GLY A 6 16.23 19.02 -4.59
CA GLY A 6 14.82 19.37 -4.70
C GLY A 6 14.58 20.85 -4.38
N VAL A 7 13.40 21.35 -4.73
CA VAL A 7 12.97 22.77 -4.60
C VAL A 7 12.96 23.26 -3.15
N ASN A 8 12.93 22.34 -2.19
CA ASN A 8 12.79 22.61 -0.76
C ASN A 8 14.06 22.20 0.03
N SER A 9 15.24 22.48 -0.51
CA SER A 9 16.49 22.16 0.18
C SER A 9 16.70 23.02 1.43
N ASP A 10 17.12 22.38 2.52
CA ASP A 10 17.61 23.07 3.74
C ASP A 10 18.85 23.94 3.48
N TYR A 11 19.45 23.84 2.29
CA TYR A 11 20.67 24.53 1.93
C TYR A 11 20.57 25.19 0.55
N THR A 12 21.15 26.38 0.42
CA THR A 12 21.29 27.07 -0.86
C THR A 12 22.75 27.39 -1.15
N ARG A 13 23.11 27.51 -2.43
CA ARG A 13 24.45 27.94 -2.83
C ARG A 13 24.52 29.47 -2.80
N GLN A 14 25.46 30.01 -2.03
CA GLN A 14 25.75 31.44 -1.99
C GLN A 14 27.25 31.65 -2.25
N GLY A 15 27.58 32.15 -3.44
CA GLY A 15 28.97 32.20 -3.93
C GLY A 15 29.59 30.80 -4.04
N ASP A 16 30.73 30.61 -3.39
CA ASP A 16 31.45 29.32 -3.34
C ASP A 16 31.05 28.44 -2.15
N GLY A 17 30.14 28.92 -1.30
CA GLY A 17 29.68 28.22 -0.09
C GLY A 17 28.28 27.59 -0.25
N ILE A 18 28.02 26.61 0.61
CA ILE A 18 26.68 26.09 0.87
C ILE A 18 26.25 26.63 2.24
N ILE A 19 25.14 27.36 2.27
CA ILE A 19 24.58 27.95 3.49
C ILE A 19 23.22 27.34 3.82
N GLU A 20 22.87 27.28 5.10
CA GLU A 20 21.55 26.82 5.56
C GLU A 20 20.48 27.88 5.29
N VAL A 21 19.33 27.48 4.76
CA VAL A 21 18.20 28.37 4.50
C VAL A 21 17.49 28.69 5.82
N THR A 22 17.29 29.97 6.11
CA THR A 22 16.60 30.45 7.32
C THR A 22 15.50 31.45 6.95
N PRO A 23 14.23 31.24 7.37
CA PRO A 23 13.76 30.08 8.14
C PRO A 23 13.83 28.78 7.34
N LYS A 24 13.96 27.65 8.03
CA LYS A 24 13.91 26.34 7.38
C LYS A 24 12.59 26.18 6.60
N PRO A 25 12.60 25.55 5.43
CA PRO A 25 11.37 25.17 4.74
C PRO A 25 10.47 24.36 5.68
N ALA A 26 9.16 24.58 5.59
CA ALA A 26 8.21 24.02 6.54
C ALA A 26 8.12 22.48 6.52
N ASN A 27 8.55 21.82 5.45
CA ASN A 27 8.69 20.35 5.33
C ASN A 27 9.60 20.01 4.14
N LEU A 28 10.55 19.09 4.32
CA LEU A 28 11.35 18.57 3.22
C LEU A 28 10.52 17.57 2.40
N GLU A 29 10.40 17.85 1.10
CA GLU A 29 9.71 16.99 0.15
C GLU A 29 10.50 16.85 -1.16
N LEU A 30 10.41 15.66 -1.75
CA LEU A 30 10.86 15.35 -3.10
C LEU A 30 9.63 15.01 -3.93
N LYS A 31 9.35 15.80 -4.95
CA LYS A 31 8.26 15.56 -5.92
C LYS A 31 8.85 15.40 -7.32
N MET A 32 8.47 14.32 -7.98
CA MET A 32 8.72 14.09 -9.40
C MET A 32 7.39 14.02 -10.13
N PHE A 33 7.14 15.02 -10.96
CA PHE A 33 5.93 15.14 -11.77
C PHE A 33 6.18 14.48 -13.13
N ILE A 34 5.32 13.54 -13.51
CA ILE A 34 5.37 12.88 -14.82
C ILE A 34 4.23 13.44 -15.66
N CYS A 35 4.58 14.11 -16.75
CA CYS A 35 3.63 14.67 -17.70
C CYS A 35 3.97 14.20 -19.12
N PRO A 36 3.09 13.45 -19.81
CA PRO A 36 3.32 13.00 -21.17
C PRO A 36 3.26 14.14 -22.22
N HIS A 37 2.93 15.35 -21.79
CA HIS A 37 2.76 16.53 -22.64
C HIS A 37 3.81 17.63 -22.37
N ASP A 38 4.88 17.29 -21.64
CA ASP A 38 6.02 18.19 -21.38
C ASP A 38 5.58 19.56 -20.84
N GLN A 39 4.56 19.56 -19.97
CA GLN A 39 4.02 20.78 -19.40
C GLN A 39 4.89 21.23 -18.24
N LYS A 40 5.09 22.55 -18.16
CA LYS A 40 5.86 23.19 -17.11
C LYS A 40 5.36 22.79 -15.73
N ASN A 41 6.31 22.62 -14.81
CA ASN A 41 6.01 22.42 -13.39
C ASN A 41 6.23 23.72 -12.59
N ALA A 42 6.00 23.66 -11.28
CA ALA A 42 6.13 24.81 -10.37
C ALA A 42 7.53 25.46 -10.34
N LEU A 43 8.57 24.75 -10.80
CA LEU A 43 9.92 25.30 -10.96
C LEU A 43 10.08 26.17 -12.21
N GLU A 44 9.20 26.00 -13.19
CA GLU A 44 9.37 26.53 -14.54
C GLU A 44 8.31 27.59 -14.90
N ALA A 45 7.21 27.66 -14.14
CA ALA A 45 6.16 28.66 -14.29
C ALA A 45 5.35 28.87 -12.99
N GLU A 46 4.87 30.10 -12.80
CA GLU A 46 4.02 30.49 -11.65
C GLU A 46 2.53 30.15 -11.84
N SER A 47 2.09 29.82 -13.07
CA SER A 47 0.70 29.48 -13.37
C SER A 47 0.61 28.44 -14.47
N ALA A 48 -0.53 27.74 -14.54
CA ALA A 48 -0.77 26.67 -15.50
C ALA A 48 0.32 25.58 -15.43
N ILE A 49 0.45 24.96 -14.25
CA ILE A 49 1.43 23.91 -13.98
C ILE A 49 0.75 22.55 -13.91
N CYS A 50 1.46 21.51 -14.37
CA CYS A 50 1.02 20.14 -14.20
C CYS A 50 1.50 19.59 -12.84
N THR A 51 0.57 19.15 -11.99
CA THR A 51 0.89 18.60 -10.65
C THR A 51 0.99 17.07 -10.64
N GLY A 52 0.81 16.43 -11.79
CA GLY A 52 0.96 14.98 -11.96
C GLY A 52 -0.22 14.13 -11.48
N LEU A 53 -1.08 14.67 -10.62
CA LEU A 53 -2.20 13.92 -10.03
C LEU A 53 -3.59 14.42 -10.41
N ASP A 54 -3.68 15.62 -10.96
CA ASP A 54 -4.96 16.19 -11.36
C ASP A 54 -5.17 16.10 -12.89
N SER A 55 -6.43 16.18 -13.28
CA SER A 55 -6.84 16.40 -14.67
C SER A 55 -6.64 17.85 -15.12
N ALA A 56 -6.01 18.69 -14.29
CA ALA A 56 -5.79 20.12 -14.56
C ALA A 56 -4.50 20.37 -15.35
N CYS A 57 -4.02 19.37 -16.09
CA CYS A 57 -2.94 19.55 -17.05
C CYS A 57 -3.23 20.75 -17.98
N PRO A 58 -2.26 21.66 -18.19
CA PRO A 58 -2.42 22.83 -19.06
C PRO A 58 -2.48 22.50 -20.54
N ASN A 59 -2.08 21.26 -20.91
CA ASN A 59 -2.10 20.80 -22.29
C ASN A 59 -3.52 20.97 -22.88
N PRO A 60 -3.67 21.58 -24.08
CA PRO A 60 -4.98 21.76 -24.71
C PRO A 60 -5.58 20.46 -25.26
N GLY A 61 -4.77 19.40 -25.38
CA GLY A 61 -5.19 18.06 -25.79
C GLY A 61 -5.68 17.18 -24.64
N PRO A 62 -5.62 15.84 -24.80
CA PRO A 62 -5.89 14.90 -23.72
C PRO A 62 -5.09 15.25 -22.46
N LYS A 63 -5.68 15.00 -21.29
CA LYS A 63 -5.12 15.34 -19.97
C LYS A 63 -4.93 14.10 -19.11
N THR A 64 -4.55 13.00 -19.75
CA THR A 64 -4.50 11.66 -19.15
C THR A 64 -3.09 11.10 -19.19
N GLY A 65 -2.74 10.25 -18.22
CA GLY A 65 -1.45 9.58 -18.15
C GLY A 65 -0.42 10.33 -17.30
N HIS A 66 -0.88 11.23 -16.43
CA HIS A 66 -0.04 11.92 -15.47
C HIS A 66 0.25 11.04 -14.25
N ALA A 67 1.42 11.24 -13.64
CA ALA A 67 1.75 10.58 -12.38
C ALA A 67 2.61 11.47 -11.47
N LEU A 68 2.63 11.12 -10.19
CA LEU A 68 3.46 11.73 -9.15
C LEU A 68 4.20 10.64 -8.37
N LEU A 69 5.51 10.81 -8.23
CA LEU A 69 6.30 10.20 -7.16
C LEU A 69 6.60 11.29 -6.12
N HIS A 70 6.16 11.08 -4.90
CA HIS A 70 6.31 12.02 -3.79
C HIS A 70 6.89 11.32 -2.57
N LEU A 71 7.97 11.87 -2.04
CA LEU A 71 8.54 11.51 -0.74
C LEU A 71 8.50 12.74 0.16
N SER A 72 7.84 12.61 1.30
CA SER A 72 7.65 13.68 2.29
C SER A 72 8.17 13.21 3.63
N GLU A 73 8.91 14.07 4.33
CA GLU A 73 9.38 13.83 5.70
C GLU A 73 8.22 13.53 6.68
N SER A 74 7.08 14.19 6.48
CA SER A 74 5.94 14.09 7.40
C SER A 74 4.87 13.09 6.94
N GLU A 75 4.73 12.85 5.64
CA GLU A 75 3.66 11.99 5.09
C GLU A 75 4.15 10.59 4.68
N GLY A 76 5.44 10.44 4.37
CA GLY A 76 6.04 9.19 3.88
C GLY A 76 6.15 9.14 2.36
N LEU A 77 5.87 7.99 1.76
CA LEU A 77 5.99 7.76 0.31
C LEU A 77 4.62 7.71 -0.36
N ARG A 78 4.50 8.32 -1.54
CA ARG A 78 3.32 8.27 -2.39
C ARG A 78 3.72 8.09 -3.85
N LEU A 79 3.09 7.13 -4.51
CA LEU A 79 3.04 6.96 -5.96
C LEU A 79 1.59 7.11 -6.38
N GLY A 80 1.28 8.03 -7.28
CA GLY A 80 -0.11 8.21 -7.72
C GLY A 80 -0.19 8.57 -9.19
N THR A 81 -1.37 8.34 -9.76
CA THR A 81 -1.72 8.70 -11.14
C THR A 81 -2.96 9.59 -11.15
N ASP A 82 -3.14 10.35 -12.22
CA ASP A 82 -4.36 11.13 -12.50
C ASP A 82 -5.63 10.28 -12.65
N ALA A 83 -5.49 9.01 -13.01
CA ALA A 83 -6.59 8.04 -13.06
C ALA A 83 -7.05 7.57 -11.66
N GLY A 84 -6.41 8.01 -10.59
CA GLY A 84 -6.76 7.65 -9.21
C GLY A 84 -6.12 6.37 -8.69
N THR A 85 -5.21 5.73 -9.46
CA THR A 85 -4.38 4.64 -8.92
C THR A 85 -3.32 5.22 -8.00
N GLU A 86 -3.19 4.67 -6.79
CA GLU A 86 -2.27 5.13 -5.75
C GLU A 86 -1.67 3.99 -4.93
N LEU A 87 -0.38 4.11 -4.61
CA LEU A 87 0.34 3.37 -3.58
C LEU A 87 0.90 4.39 -2.58
N ARG A 88 0.59 4.22 -1.30
CA ARG A 88 1.05 5.13 -0.25
C ARG A 88 1.58 4.36 0.96
N LEU A 89 2.73 4.78 1.47
CA LEU A 89 3.27 4.35 2.77
C LEU A 89 3.20 5.55 3.71
N HIS A 90 2.32 5.45 4.71
CA HIS A 90 2.12 6.52 5.69
C HIS A 90 3.16 6.45 6.81
N GLN A 91 3.90 7.54 7.00
CA GLN A 91 4.89 7.66 8.08
C GLN A 91 4.39 8.50 9.27
N ASN A 92 3.29 9.25 9.09
CA ASN A 92 2.79 10.19 10.11
C ASN A 92 2.31 9.48 11.38
N THR A 93 2.15 10.22 12.48
CA THR A 93 1.65 9.72 13.79
C THR A 93 0.11 9.60 13.85
N GLY A 94 -0.57 9.63 12.71
CA GLY A 94 -2.02 9.59 12.63
C GLY A 94 -2.59 8.16 12.77
N PRO A 95 -3.93 8.00 12.66
CA PRO A 95 -4.55 6.68 12.66
C PRO A 95 -4.08 5.77 11.51
N ASP A 96 -3.44 6.36 10.49
CA ASP A 96 -2.86 5.66 9.35
C ASP A 96 -1.35 5.44 9.45
N ALA A 97 -0.73 5.77 10.59
CA ALA A 97 0.68 5.54 10.86
C ALA A 97 1.12 4.11 10.51
N GLY A 98 2.15 3.97 9.68
CA GLY A 98 2.74 2.68 9.30
C GLY A 98 1.90 1.86 8.31
N LYS A 99 0.78 2.39 7.80
CA LYS A 99 -0.05 1.67 6.82
C LYS A 99 0.53 1.78 5.41
N ILE A 100 0.44 0.67 4.67
CA ILE A 100 0.52 0.66 3.21
C ILE A 100 -0.91 0.69 2.67
N VAL A 101 -1.24 1.70 1.88
CA VAL A 101 -2.53 1.88 1.22
C VAL A 101 -2.35 1.65 -0.27
N LEU A 102 -3.16 0.74 -0.82
CA LEU A 102 -3.25 0.46 -2.26
C LEU A 102 -4.65 0.85 -2.72
N SER A 103 -4.74 1.93 -3.50
CA SER A 103 -6.00 2.44 -4.05
C SER A 103 -5.96 2.27 -5.57
N PRO A 104 -6.40 1.12 -6.12
CA PRO A 104 -6.42 0.93 -7.56
C PRO A 104 -7.51 1.80 -8.21
N ALA A 105 -7.27 2.31 -9.42
CA ALA A 105 -8.32 2.96 -10.21
C ALA A 105 -9.42 1.97 -10.65
N ALA A 106 -9.03 0.71 -10.89
CA ALA A 106 -9.96 -0.40 -11.03
C ALA A 106 -10.38 -0.91 -9.65
N SER A 107 -11.55 -1.52 -9.48
CA SER A 107 -12.06 -1.94 -8.16
C SER A 107 -11.30 -3.13 -7.50
N GLU A 108 -10.09 -3.48 -7.95
CA GLU A 108 -9.38 -4.69 -7.54
C GLU A 108 -7.87 -4.47 -7.38
N VAL A 109 -7.29 -4.99 -6.29
CA VAL A 109 -5.83 -5.18 -6.13
C VAL A 109 -5.53 -6.67 -6.25
N ARG A 110 -4.56 -7.03 -7.09
CA ARG A 110 -4.10 -8.42 -7.26
C ARG A 110 -2.71 -8.62 -6.66
N ILE A 111 -2.61 -9.50 -5.68
CA ILE A 111 -1.34 -10.00 -5.15
C ILE A 111 -1.15 -11.42 -5.69
N VAL A 112 -0.09 -11.64 -6.47
CA VAL A 112 0.20 -12.94 -7.08
C VAL A 112 1.27 -13.66 -6.26
N GLY A 113 0.95 -14.86 -5.79
CA GLY A 113 1.83 -15.67 -4.95
C GLY A 113 1.47 -15.60 -3.47
N ALA A 114 2.37 -16.10 -2.62
CA ALA A 114 2.15 -16.14 -1.17
C ALA A 114 2.33 -14.76 -0.53
N LEU A 115 1.48 -14.44 0.45
CA LEU A 115 1.57 -13.23 1.27
C LEU A 115 1.96 -13.60 2.70
N LYS A 116 3.13 -13.14 3.16
CA LYS A 116 3.59 -13.30 4.54
C LYS A 116 3.33 -12.03 5.33
N LEU A 117 2.63 -12.16 6.45
CA LEU A 117 2.29 -11.09 7.39
C LEU A 117 3.02 -11.34 8.71
N GLU A 118 3.79 -10.36 9.18
CA GLU A 118 4.52 -10.44 10.45
C GLU A 118 4.10 -9.28 11.36
N ALA A 119 3.66 -9.60 12.58
CA ALA A 119 3.26 -8.59 13.57
C ALA A 119 3.47 -9.12 14.99
N GLY A 120 4.11 -8.32 15.85
CA GLY A 120 4.31 -8.67 17.27
C GLY A 120 5.00 -10.03 17.50
N GLY A 121 5.96 -10.40 16.63
CA GLY A 121 6.66 -11.69 16.68
C GLY A 121 5.84 -12.89 16.16
N GLN A 122 4.62 -12.67 15.67
CA GLN A 122 3.81 -13.69 15.03
C GLN A 122 3.93 -13.60 13.52
N THR A 123 3.77 -14.75 12.85
CA THR A 123 3.76 -14.85 11.39
C THR A 123 2.50 -15.56 10.93
N VAL A 124 1.82 -14.97 9.96
CA VAL A 124 0.71 -15.58 9.21
C VAL A 124 1.09 -15.60 7.74
N THR A 125 0.84 -16.70 7.05
CA THR A 125 1.07 -16.82 5.61
C THR A 125 -0.24 -17.16 4.91
N ILE A 126 -0.56 -16.43 3.83
CA ILE A 126 -1.65 -16.73 2.93
C ILE A 126 -1.04 -17.30 1.65
N THR A 127 -1.33 -18.56 1.34
CA THR A 127 -0.73 -19.27 0.21
C THR A 127 -1.82 -19.73 -0.76
N PRO A 128 -1.98 -19.07 -1.92
CA PRO A 128 -2.77 -19.62 -3.02
C PRO A 128 -1.98 -20.72 -3.72
N SER A 129 -2.64 -21.83 -4.05
CA SER A 129 -2.05 -22.96 -4.77
C SER A 129 -3.10 -23.69 -5.62
N ALA A 130 -2.67 -24.66 -6.42
CA ALA A 130 -3.59 -25.57 -7.12
C ALA A 130 -4.44 -26.42 -6.16
N ALA A 131 -3.99 -26.60 -4.91
CA ALA A 131 -4.71 -27.32 -3.86
C ALA A 131 -5.66 -26.41 -3.05
N GLY A 132 -5.83 -25.14 -3.45
CA GLY A 132 -6.71 -24.19 -2.78
C GLY A 132 -5.96 -23.03 -2.13
N ILE A 133 -6.64 -22.35 -1.20
CA ILE A 133 -6.11 -21.20 -0.46
C ILE A 133 -5.89 -21.63 0.99
N SER A 134 -4.65 -21.52 1.48
CA SER A 134 -4.30 -21.77 2.88
C SER A 134 -3.98 -20.46 3.62
N ILE A 135 -4.46 -20.34 4.87
CA ILE A 135 -4.07 -19.31 5.82
C ILE A 135 -3.47 -20.03 7.04
N ALA A 136 -2.15 -19.90 7.24
CA ALA A 136 -1.42 -20.65 8.26
C ALA A 136 -0.64 -19.73 9.21
N GLY A 137 -0.66 -20.04 10.51
CA GLY A 137 0.09 -19.30 11.53
C GLY A 137 0.07 -20.01 12.89
N GLY A 138 1.18 -19.97 13.63
CA GLY A 138 1.26 -20.56 14.98
C GLY A 138 0.98 -22.08 15.04
N GLY A 139 1.13 -22.80 13.92
CA GLY A 139 0.82 -24.21 13.79
C GLY A 139 -0.66 -24.54 13.54
N ALA A 140 -1.55 -23.53 13.47
CA ALA A 140 -2.92 -23.68 12.99
C ALA A 140 -3.02 -23.30 11.51
N GLU A 141 -4.04 -23.85 10.84
CA GLU A 141 -4.26 -23.65 9.41
C GLU A 141 -5.75 -23.68 9.05
N ILE A 142 -6.14 -22.81 8.12
CA ILE A 142 -7.45 -22.79 7.46
C ILE A 142 -7.22 -23.04 5.98
N VAL A 143 -7.87 -24.06 5.39
CA VAL A 143 -7.71 -24.40 3.97
C VAL A 143 -9.05 -24.42 3.26
N LEU A 144 -9.23 -23.53 2.27
CA LEU A 144 -10.33 -23.61 1.30
C LEU A 144 -9.86 -24.41 0.09
N LYS A 145 -10.39 -25.62 -0.10
CA LYS A 145 -10.01 -26.53 -1.19
C LYS A 145 -10.77 -26.21 -2.49
N PRO A 146 -10.27 -26.65 -3.66
CA PRO A 146 -10.91 -26.40 -4.95
C PRO A 146 -12.30 -27.03 -5.10
N ASN A 147 -12.59 -28.10 -4.34
CA ASN A 147 -13.91 -28.73 -4.32
C ASN A 147 -14.93 -27.99 -3.44
N GLY A 148 -14.54 -26.89 -2.79
CA GLY A 148 -15.39 -26.10 -1.88
C GLY A 148 -15.35 -26.55 -0.42
N ASP A 149 -14.57 -27.60 -0.09
CA ASP A 149 -14.36 -28.00 1.30
C ASP A 149 -13.54 -26.95 2.07
N LEU A 150 -13.85 -26.82 3.36
CA LEU A 150 -13.12 -25.98 4.29
C LEU A 150 -12.55 -26.84 5.43
N ASP A 151 -11.23 -26.92 5.52
CA ASP A 151 -10.55 -27.57 6.62
C ASP A 151 -10.11 -26.53 7.67
N LEU A 152 -10.38 -26.84 8.94
CA LEU A 152 -9.88 -26.08 10.09
C LEU A 152 -8.95 -27.00 10.89
N VAL A 153 -7.65 -26.76 10.82
CA VAL A 153 -6.63 -27.56 11.48
C VAL A 153 -6.04 -26.77 12.64
N THR A 154 -6.09 -27.34 13.83
CA THR A 154 -5.47 -26.75 15.02
C THR A 154 -4.04 -27.26 15.17
N GLN A 155 -3.25 -26.58 16.01
CA GLN A 155 -1.87 -26.99 16.27
C GLN A 155 -1.80 -28.46 16.69
N ASN A 156 -1.17 -29.28 15.84
CA ASN A 156 -1.05 -30.73 16.00
C ASN A 156 -2.40 -31.47 16.19
N GLY A 157 -3.51 -30.88 15.75
CA GLY A 157 -4.85 -31.47 15.88
C GLY A 157 -5.39 -31.52 17.31
N THR A 158 -4.78 -30.83 18.28
CA THR A 158 -5.17 -30.88 19.70
C THR A 158 -5.84 -29.61 20.21
N GLY A 159 -5.91 -28.55 19.40
CA GLY A 159 -6.56 -27.30 19.77
C GLY A 159 -8.07 -27.32 19.60
N THR A 160 -8.72 -26.23 20.02
CA THR A 160 -10.18 -26.04 19.96
C THR A 160 -10.55 -25.06 18.85
N VAL A 161 -11.62 -25.35 18.12
CA VAL A 161 -12.31 -24.37 17.25
C VAL A 161 -13.47 -23.77 18.04
N ASN A 162 -13.38 -22.48 18.38
CA ASN A 162 -14.45 -21.77 19.08
C ASN A 162 -15.32 -20.99 18.10
N ILE A 163 -16.62 -21.27 18.10
CA ILE A 163 -17.61 -20.54 17.28
C ILE A 163 -18.34 -19.55 18.19
N MET A 164 -18.10 -18.26 18.00
CA MET A 164 -18.76 -17.20 18.77
C MET A 164 -20.11 -16.85 18.15
N GLY A 165 -21.09 -17.75 18.33
CA GLY A 165 -22.45 -17.61 17.80
C GLY A 165 -23.12 -18.96 17.58
N ASN A 166 -24.20 -18.95 16.79
CA ASN A 166 -24.90 -20.18 16.43
C ASN A 166 -24.18 -20.88 15.27
N LEU A 167 -23.99 -22.20 15.39
CA LEU A 167 -23.63 -23.06 14.26
C LEU A 167 -24.91 -23.68 13.70
N VAL A 168 -25.21 -23.42 12.42
CA VAL A 168 -26.31 -24.06 11.69
C VAL A 168 -25.72 -24.95 10.61
N VAL A 169 -25.99 -26.25 10.69
CA VAL A 169 -25.56 -27.23 9.68
C VAL A 169 -26.80 -27.65 8.90
N SER A 170 -26.83 -27.32 7.60
CA SER A 170 -27.95 -27.69 6.71
C SER A 170 -27.85 -29.11 6.14
N GLY A 171 -26.67 -29.72 6.27
CA GLY A 171 -26.40 -31.11 5.88
C GLY A 171 -26.17 -32.01 7.10
N THR A 172 -25.40 -33.08 6.90
CA THR A 172 -25.06 -34.01 7.97
C THR A 172 -23.90 -33.47 8.80
N LEU A 173 -24.06 -33.46 10.12
CA LEU A 173 -22.96 -33.27 11.06
C LEU A 173 -22.44 -34.65 11.49
N THR A 174 -21.20 -34.95 11.15
CA THR A 174 -20.54 -36.18 11.58
C THR A 174 -19.41 -35.83 12.54
N ARG A 175 -19.43 -36.42 13.74
CA ARG A 175 -18.31 -36.37 14.67
C ARG A 175 -17.60 -37.73 14.65
N THR A 176 -16.33 -37.72 14.27
CA THR A 176 -15.51 -38.93 14.29
C THR A 176 -15.39 -39.42 15.74
N GLY A 177 -15.79 -40.67 15.99
CA GLY A 177 -15.77 -41.30 17.32
C GLY A 177 -17.09 -41.24 18.12
N GLN A 178 -18.13 -40.54 17.65
CA GLN A 178 -19.50 -40.59 18.19
C GLN A 178 -20.48 -39.88 17.22
N GLN A 179 -21.57 -40.53 16.80
CA GLN A 179 -22.70 -39.83 16.14
C GLN A 179 -23.34 -38.85 17.14
N ILE A 180 -23.65 -37.63 16.67
CA ILE A 180 -24.43 -36.62 17.40
C ILE A 180 -25.84 -36.59 16.82
#